data_AF-A0A1Z9Y5N9-F1
#
_entry.id   AF-A0A1Z9Y5N9-F1
#
_cell.length_a   1.000
_cell.length_b   1.000
_cell.length_c   1.000
_cell.angle_alpha   90.00
_cell.angle_beta   90.00
_cell.angle_gamma   90.00
#
_symmetry.space_group_name_H-M   'P 1'
#
loop_
_entity.id
_entity.type
_entity.pdbx_description
1 polymer ?
#
loop_
_entity_poly.entity_id
_entity_poly.type
_entity_poly.pdbx_seq_one_letter_code
_entity_poly.pdbx_strand_id
1 'polypeptide(L)'
;MIFPCADIGVRPKSEFNWGGYLSDPAGPTPEAEWFKKVWLTKAEGDMLEWWYHRPSEQWYIGRRDVASESFAYLKPADMALAELKAQEPSA
;
A
#
# COMPACT_ATOMS: atom_id res chain seq x y z
N MET A 1 -7.74 11.17 -9.40
CA MET A 1 -6.49 10.54 -8.94
C MET A 1 -5.84 9.78 -10.09
N ILE A 2 -4.53 9.93 -10.21
CA ILE A 2 -3.71 9.33 -11.26
C ILE A 2 -2.68 8.43 -10.60
N PHE A 3 -2.41 7.28 -11.21
CA PHE A 3 -1.47 6.28 -10.72
C PHE A 3 -0.17 6.38 -11.53
N PRO A 4 0.92 6.93 -10.97
CA PRO A 4 2.21 7.03 -11.64
C PRO A 4 2.97 5.71 -11.46
N CYS A 5 2.81 4.79 -12.41
CA CYS A 5 3.55 3.53 -12.41
C CYS A 5 4.58 3.51 -13.54
N ALA A 6 5.82 3.13 -13.23
CA ALA A 6 6.88 3.00 -14.23
C ALA A 6 6.66 1.78 -15.15
N ASP A 7 5.98 0.74 -14.65
CA ASP A 7 5.76 -0.54 -15.35
C ASP A 7 4.60 -0.45 -16.36
N ILE A 8 3.42 -0.04 -15.90
CA ILE A 8 2.21 0.06 -16.74
C ILE A 8 1.93 1.47 -17.27
N GLY A 9 2.79 2.44 -16.94
CA GLY A 9 2.62 3.85 -17.26
C GLY A 9 1.63 4.57 -16.35
N VAL A 10 1.26 5.79 -16.75
CA VAL A 10 0.31 6.63 -16.04
C VAL A 10 -1.12 6.13 -16.30
N ARG A 11 -1.83 5.72 -15.24
CA ARG A 11 -3.17 5.10 -15.35
C ARG A 11 -4.24 5.80 -14.51
N PRO A 12 -5.51 5.77 -14.94
CA PRO A 12 -6.63 6.31 -14.16
C PRO A 12 -7.01 5.36 -13.02
N LYS A 13 -7.51 5.93 -11.90
CA LYS A 13 -8.04 5.16 -10.75
C LYS A 13 -9.08 4.11 -11.16
N SER A 14 -9.87 4.36 -12.20
CA SER A 14 -10.90 3.44 -12.67
C SER A 14 -10.36 2.07 -13.08
N GLU A 15 -9.07 1.93 -13.39
CA GLU A 15 -8.48 0.63 -13.72
C GLU A 15 -8.15 -0.21 -12.47
N PHE A 16 -8.28 0.35 -11.26
CA PHE A 16 -7.83 -0.28 -10.03
C PHE A 16 -8.94 -0.53 -9.01
N ASN A 17 -8.82 -1.64 -8.27
CA ASN A 17 -9.54 -1.89 -7.03
C ASN A 17 -8.63 -1.60 -5.84
N TRP A 18 -9.17 -0.96 -4.81
CA TRP A 18 -8.45 -0.73 -3.56
C TRP A 18 -8.48 -1.97 -2.66
N GLY A 19 -7.31 -2.43 -2.21
CA GLY A 19 -7.15 -3.61 -1.36
C GLY A 19 -6.93 -3.30 0.12
N GLY A 20 -6.97 -2.03 0.51
CA GLY A 20 -6.71 -1.61 1.89
C GLY A 20 -5.28 -1.13 2.12
N TYR A 21 -5.01 -0.71 3.36
CA TYR A 21 -3.68 -0.29 3.78
C TYR A 21 -2.75 -1.50 3.92
N LEU A 22 -1.47 -1.31 3.58
CA LEU A 22 -0.43 -2.26 3.91
C LEU A 22 -0.19 -2.19 5.42
N SER A 23 -0.91 -3.00 6.18
CA SER A 23 -0.64 -3.22 7.59
C SER A 23 0.38 -4.34 7.75
N ASP A 24 1.43 -4.09 8.52
CA ASP A 24 2.26 -5.15 9.08
C ASP A 24 1.34 -6.10 9.89
N PRO A 25 1.19 -7.38 9.50
CA PRO A 25 0.46 -8.35 10.28
C PRO A 25 1.22 -8.48 11.59
N ALA A 26 0.68 -7.86 12.64
CA ALA A 26 1.36 -7.77 13.91
C ALA A 26 1.89 -9.15 14.31
N GLY A 27 3.21 -9.23 14.55
CA GLY A 27 3.77 -10.28 15.39
C GLY A 27 2.95 -10.37 16.70
N PRO A 28 3.04 -11.47 17.46
CA PRO A 28 2.03 -11.87 18.46
C PRO A 28 1.68 -10.76 19.46
N THR A 29 0.72 -9.91 19.09
CA THR A 29 0.21 -8.82 19.90
C THR A 29 -1.05 -9.29 20.61
N PRO A 30 -1.29 -8.87 21.85
CA PRO A 30 -2.56 -9.08 22.54
C PRO A 30 -3.75 -8.67 21.66
N GLU A 31 -4.84 -9.43 21.71
CA GLU A 31 -6.03 -9.27 20.85
C GLU A 31 -6.56 -7.83 20.80
N ALA A 32 -6.58 -7.13 21.94
CA ALA A 32 -7.05 -5.75 22.02
C ALA A 32 -6.15 -4.74 21.30
N GLU A 33 -4.83 -4.98 21.28
CA GLU A 33 -3.87 -4.15 20.55
C GLU A 33 -3.93 -4.46 19.05
N TRP A 34 -4.08 -5.73 18.69
CA TRP A 34 -4.33 -6.15 17.33
C TRP A 34 -5.60 -5.50 16.76
N PHE A 35 -6.71 -5.54 17.51
CA PHE A 35 -7.98 -4.94 17.08
C PHE A 35 -7.84 -3.44 16.84
N LYS A 36 -7.20 -2.71 17.76
CA LYS A 36 -6.94 -1.27 17.58
C LYS A 36 -6.10 -1.02 16.33
N LYS A 37 -5.02 -1.77 16.13
CA LYS A 37 -4.10 -1.61 15.00
C LYS A 37 -4.79 -1.90 13.66
N VAL A 38 -5.64 -2.93 13.59
CA VAL A 38 -6.31 -3.34 12.34
C VAL A 38 -7.55 -2.50 12.04
N TRP A 39 -8.37 -2.18 13.06
CA TRP A 39 -9.70 -1.59 12.85
C TRP A 39 -9.83 -0.12 13.21
N LEU A 40 -9.01 0.37 14.15
CA LEU A 40 -9.15 1.72 14.72
C LEU A 40 -8.04 2.68 14.27
N THR A 41 -7.04 2.20 13.54
CA THR A 41 -5.99 3.06 12.98
C THR A 41 -6.58 3.97 11.91
N LYS A 42 -6.58 5.27 12.19
CA LYS A 42 -6.97 6.28 11.21
C LYS A 42 -5.84 6.49 10.21
N ALA A 43 -6.21 6.61 8.94
CA ALA A 43 -5.25 6.96 7.90
C ALA A 43 -4.88 8.44 7.97
N GLU A 44 -3.58 8.73 8.07
CA GLU A 44 -3.03 10.08 8.16
C GLU A 44 -1.64 10.13 7.52
N GLY A 45 -1.38 11.18 6.73
CA GLY A 45 -0.11 11.38 6.03
C GLY A 45 0.15 10.38 4.90
N ASP A 46 1.41 9.97 4.76
CA ASP A 46 1.87 9.00 3.76
C ASP A 46 1.51 7.58 4.18
N MET A 47 0.66 6.92 3.40
CA MET A 47 0.23 5.55 3.62
C MET A 47 0.66 4.63 2.48
N LEU A 48 1.04 3.40 2.83
CA LEU A 48 1.22 2.31 1.87
C LEU A 48 -0.09 1.57 1.70
N GLU A 49 -0.45 1.29 0.44
CA GLU A 49 -1.76 0.75 0.08
C GLU A 49 -1.66 -0.32 -1.01
N TRP A 50 -2.56 -1.29 -0.93
CA TRP A 50 -2.75 -2.32 -1.95
C TRP A 50 -3.68 -1.81 -3.05
N TRP A 51 -3.26 -2.02 -4.30
CA TRP A 51 -4.02 -1.66 -5.49
C TRP A 51 -3.97 -2.78 -6.52
N TYR A 52 -5.13 -3.36 -6.83
CA TYR A 52 -5.25 -4.39 -7.85
C TYR A 52 -5.58 -3.78 -9.20
N HIS A 53 -4.66 -3.89 -10.17
CA HIS A 53 -4.86 -3.40 -11.53
C HIS A 53 -5.64 -4.44 -12.33
N ARG A 54 -6.92 -4.14 -12.63
CA ARG A 54 -7.82 -5.09 -13.28
C ARG A 54 -7.34 -5.52 -14.68
N PRO A 55 -6.82 -4.62 -15.55
CA PRO A 55 -6.37 -5.00 -16.89
C PRO A 55 -5.15 -5.93 -16.93
N SER A 56 -4.19 -5.79 -16.01
CA SER A 56 -3.02 -6.69 -15.96
C SER A 56 -3.19 -7.86 -15.00
N GLU A 57 -4.26 -7.85 -14.20
CA GLU A 57 -4.53 -8.82 -13.14
C GLU A 57 -3.42 -8.91 -12.08
N GLN A 58 -2.70 -7.82 -11.86
CA GLN A 58 -1.56 -7.76 -10.93
C GLN A 58 -1.83 -6.85 -9.73
N TRP A 59 -1.18 -7.16 -8.61
CA TRP A 59 -1.17 -6.32 -7.41
C TRP A 59 0.00 -5.35 -7.43
N TYR A 60 -0.29 -4.13 -7.01
CA TYR A 60 0.66 -3.04 -6.85
C TYR A 60 0.58 -2.50 -5.43
N ILE A 61 1.71 -1.97 -4.95
CA ILE A 61 1.77 -1.20 -3.71
C ILE A 61 2.04 0.26 -4.06
N GLY A 62 1.16 1.14 -3.57
CA GLY A 62 1.26 2.57 -3.77
C GLY A 62 1.55 3.29 -2.46
N ARG A 63 2.43 4.29 -2.51
CA ARG A 63 2.60 5.26 -1.41
C ARG A 63 1.78 6.49 -1.71
N ARG A 64 0.74 6.73 -0.93
CA ARG A 64 -0.24 7.79 -1.14
C ARG A 64 -0.26 8.74 0.04
N ASP A 65 -0.14 10.02 -0.23
CA ASP A 65 -0.49 11.05 0.75
C ASP A 65 -2.02 11.14 0.83
N VAL A 66 -2.56 10.81 2.00
CA VAL A 66 -4.00 10.65 2.19
C VAL A 66 -4.74 11.99 2.12
N ALA A 67 -4.09 13.09 2.53
CA ALA A 67 -4.69 14.42 2.58
C ALA A 67 -4.80 15.07 1.19
N SER A 68 -3.78 14.92 0.37
CA SER A 68 -3.69 15.45 -1.00
C SER A 68 -4.21 14.49 -2.07
N GLU A 69 -4.48 13.23 -1.71
CA GLU A 69 -4.87 12.16 -2.63
C GLU A 69 -3.86 11.93 -3.77
N SER A 70 -2.58 12.20 -3.51
CA SER A 70 -1.51 12.07 -4.50
C SER A 70 -0.63 10.85 -4.21
N PHE A 71 -0.19 10.17 -5.27
CA PHE A 71 0.76 9.06 -5.15
C PHE A 71 2.19 9.56 -5.37
N ALA A 72 3.06 9.23 -4.41
CA ALA A 72 4.49 9.37 -4.60
C ALA A 72 5.02 8.32 -5.59
N TYR A 73 4.54 7.08 -5.50
CA TYR A 73 4.86 6.01 -6.45
C TYR A 73 3.79 4.91 -6.43
N LEU A 74 3.77 4.12 -7.51
CA LEU A 74 3.11 2.82 -7.58
C LEU A 74 4.09 1.80 -8.19
N LYS A 75 4.30 0.67 -7.49
CA LYS A 75 5.23 -0.39 -7.91
C LYS A 75 4.57 -1.76 -7.87
N PRO A 76 5.02 -2.72 -8.70
CA PRO A 76 4.65 -4.13 -8.53
C PRO A 76 4.85 -4.58 -7.09
N ALA A 77 3.89 -5.34 -6.55
CA ALA A 77 3.85 -5.67 -5.13
C ALA A 77 5.08 -6.47 -4.67
N ASP A 78 5.58 -7.38 -5.51
CA ASP A 78 6.79 -8.17 -5.25
C ASP A 78 8.02 -7.28 -5.07
N MET A 79 8.23 -6.32 -5.97
CA MET A 79 9.33 -5.35 -5.87
C MET A 79 9.19 -4.47 -4.62
N ALA A 80 8.00 -3.93 -4.39
CA ALA A 80 7.76 -3.05 -3.25
C ALA A 80 7.98 -3.78 -1.91
N LEU A 81 7.50 -5.01 -1.78
CA LEU A 81 7.72 -5.82 -0.59
C LEU A 81 9.20 -6.19 -0.38
N ALA A 82 9.93 -6.50 -1.46
CA ALA A 82 11.35 -6.77 -1.39
C ALA A 82 12.15 -5.55 -0.90
N GLU A 83 11.83 -4.36 -1.43
CA GLU A 83 12.44 -3.10 -0.99
C GLU A 83 12.12 -2.76 0.46
N LEU A 84 10.89 -2.99 0.91
CA LEU A 84 10.48 -2.75 2.30
C LEU A 84 11.23 -3.67 3.27
N LYS A 85 11.33 -4.97 2.95
CA LYS A 85 12.11 -5.93 3.74
C LYS A 85 13.59 -5.58 3.82
N ALA A 86 14.17 -5.05 2.73
CA ALA A 86 15.57 -4.62 2.73
C ALA A 86 15.82 -3.35 3.58
N GLN A 87 14.78 -2.58 3.87
CA GLN A 87 14.84 -1.38 4.72
C GLN A 87 14.59 -1.70 6.20
N GLU A 88 14.09 -2.89 6.54
CA GLU A 88 13.97 -3.33 7.92
C GLU A 88 15.38 -3.55 8.48
N PRO A 89 15.80 -2.84 9.55
CA PRO A 89 17.09 -3.08 10.16
C PRO A 89 17.11 -4.52 10.69
N SER A 90 18.19 -5.25 10.39
CA SER A 90 18.47 -6.55 11.01
C SER A 90 18.41 -6.38 12.52
N ALA A 91 17.35 -6.90 13.14
CA ALA A 91 17.23 -7.01 14.58
C ALA A 91 18.27 -7.96 15.15
#